data_AF-A0A0Q5ZJI1-F1
#
_entry.id   AF-A0A0Q5ZJI1-F1
#
_cell.length_a   1.000
_cell.length_b   1.000
_cell.length_c   1.000
_cell.angle_alpha   90.00
_cell.angle_beta   90.00
_cell.angle_gamma   90.00
#
_symmetry.space_group_name_H-M   'P 1'
#
loop_
_entity.id
_entity.type
_entity.pdbx_description
1 polymer ?
#
loop_
_entity_poly.entity_id
_entity_poly.type
_entity_poly.pdbx_seq_one_letter_code
_entity_poly.pdbx_strand_id
1 'polypeptide(L)'
;MKKQILISALTFGAIILGTTAAQAQNATATTTVNITLSDVISIDSGSTAIGGTLAFTYATATDYNSAQTVAQANALKVTSTKAFNVNVKAGGANFMNGTNLIPVDVLTIKAATSSGTMGGTKSAVVLSSSNQLLVSNAPLGSALTLNLDYTIPAAESSSSKILGKPAGTYTQTVIYTATAL
;
A
#
# COMPACT_ATOMS: atom_id res chain seq x y z
N MET A 1 74.86 -10.84 73.71
CA MET A 1 75.65 -12.05 74.03
C MET A 1 75.01 -13.26 73.36
N LYS A 2 75.84 -14.05 72.65
CA LYS A 2 75.73 -15.49 72.35
C LYS A 2 74.61 -15.94 71.38
N LYS A 3 74.99 -16.35 70.15
CA LYS A 3 75.26 -17.75 69.67
C LYS A 3 73.94 -18.44 69.28
N GLN A 4 73.80 -19.24 68.22
CA GLN A 4 74.69 -19.78 67.20
C GLN A 4 73.79 -20.37 66.08
N ILE A 5 74.34 -20.42 64.88
CA ILE A 5 73.81 -21.06 63.67
C ILE A 5 74.03 -22.58 63.74
N LEU A 6 73.09 -23.40 63.25
CA LEU A 6 73.33 -24.74 62.63
C LEU A 6 71.99 -25.31 62.09
N ILE A 7 71.67 -25.12 60.79
CA ILE A 7 71.81 -26.05 59.64
C ILE A 7 71.21 -27.45 59.88
N SER A 8 70.15 -27.82 59.13
CA SER A 8 70.17 -28.90 58.11
C SER A 8 68.77 -29.45 57.76
N ALA A 9 68.67 -29.87 56.49
CA ALA A 9 67.75 -30.84 55.90
C ALA A 9 66.48 -30.33 55.21
N LEU A 10 66.67 -30.16 53.90
CA LEU A 10 65.68 -30.10 52.83
C LEU A 10 64.72 -31.31 52.89
N THR A 11 63.41 -31.07 53.04
CA THR A 11 62.39 -32.01 52.58
C THR A 11 61.25 -31.25 51.91
N PHE A 12 61.00 -31.63 50.66
CA PHE A 12 59.91 -31.20 49.81
C PHE A 12 58.56 -31.55 50.45
N GLY A 13 57.60 -30.63 50.34
CA GLY A 13 56.18 -30.97 50.36
C GLY A 13 55.42 -30.52 51.60
N ALA A 14 54.82 -29.34 51.49
CA ALA A 14 53.40 -29.13 51.80
C ALA A 14 53.06 -27.66 51.49
N ILE A 15 52.88 -27.33 50.21
CA ILE A 15 52.11 -26.13 49.89
C ILE A 15 50.64 -26.49 50.13
N ILE A 16 50.14 -26.18 51.32
CA ILE A 16 48.70 -26.13 51.57
C ILE A 16 48.22 -24.83 50.90
N LEU A 17 48.00 -24.88 49.59
CA LEU A 17 47.20 -23.88 48.88
C LEU A 17 45.74 -24.13 49.25
N GLY A 18 45.32 -23.46 50.31
CA GLY A 18 43.91 -23.33 50.65
C GLY A 18 43.13 -22.74 49.48
N THR A 19 41.92 -23.28 49.28
CA THR A 19 40.70 -22.64 48.76
C THR A 19 40.91 -21.69 47.57
N THR A 20 40.35 -21.94 46.41
CA THR A 20 38.90 -22.11 46.18
C THR A 20 38.73 -22.73 44.80
N ALA A 21 37.80 -23.66 44.63
CA ALA A 21 37.17 -23.83 43.33
C ALA A 21 36.74 -22.42 42.87
N ALA A 22 37.38 -21.89 41.85
CA ALA A 22 36.97 -20.64 41.24
C ALA A 22 35.61 -20.92 40.59
N GLN A 23 34.54 -20.78 41.38
CA GLN A 23 33.17 -20.81 40.88
C GLN A 23 33.10 -19.66 39.87
N ALA A 24 32.90 -19.99 38.60
CA ALA A 24 32.69 -18.99 37.56
C ALA A 24 31.50 -18.10 38.00
N GLN A 25 31.76 -16.81 38.23
CA GLN A 25 30.72 -15.85 38.63
C GLN A 25 29.97 -15.43 37.36
N ASN A 26 28.87 -16.13 37.07
CA ASN A 26 27.95 -15.69 36.01
C ASN A 26 27.08 -14.55 36.56
N ALA A 27 27.32 -13.34 36.07
CA ALA A 27 26.41 -12.20 36.25
C ALA A 27 25.50 -12.11 35.02
N THR A 28 24.18 -12.10 35.23
CA THR A 28 23.19 -11.96 34.16
C THR A 28 22.45 -10.64 34.34
N ALA A 29 22.37 -9.85 33.27
CA ALA A 29 21.53 -8.66 33.21
C ALA A 29 20.38 -8.94 32.23
N THR A 30 19.17 -8.57 32.60
CA THR A 30 17.97 -8.67 31.76
C THR A 30 17.41 -7.28 31.47
N THR A 31 16.88 -7.12 30.26
CA THR A 31 16.19 -5.91 29.82
C THR A 31 14.87 -6.29 29.21
N THR A 32 13.81 -5.56 29.55
CA THR A 32 12.49 -5.72 28.95
C THR A 32 12.36 -4.82 27.73
N VAL A 33 11.97 -5.39 26.59
CA VAL A 33 11.63 -4.66 25.36
C VAL A 33 10.12 -4.71 25.17
N ASN A 34 9.50 -3.54 25.01
CA ASN A 34 8.05 -3.42 24.78
C ASN A 34 7.77 -3.02 23.33
N ILE A 35 6.79 -3.67 22.71
CA ILE A 35 6.25 -3.30 21.39
C ILE A 35 4.77 -2.97 21.56
N THR A 36 4.37 -1.76 21.15
CA THR A 36 2.96 -1.33 21.13
C THR A 36 2.48 -1.26 19.69
N LEU A 37 1.34 -1.89 19.40
CA LEU A 37 0.74 -1.93 18.08
C LEU A 37 -0.61 -1.18 18.09
N SER A 38 -0.99 -0.63 16.95
CA SER A 38 -2.29 0.03 16.75
C SER A 38 -2.87 -0.36 15.41
N ASP A 39 -4.19 -0.30 15.29
CA ASP A 39 -4.85 -0.51 14.00
C ASP A 39 -4.57 0.66 13.07
N VAL A 40 -4.20 0.34 11.83
CA VAL A 40 -3.86 1.33 10.80
C VAL A 40 -4.52 0.92 9.50
N ILE A 41 -5.06 1.91 8.79
CA ILE A 41 -5.36 1.83 7.37
C ILE A 41 -4.93 3.14 6.71
N SER A 42 -4.18 3.05 5.61
CA SER A 42 -3.73 4.23 4.88
C SER A 42 -3.57 3.94 3.39
N ILE A 43 -3.89 4.96 2.58
CA ILE A 43 -3.47 5.02 1.17
C ILE A 43 -2.15 5.80 1.16
N ASP A 44 -1.09 5.14 0.71
CA ASP A 44 0.28 5.65 0.68
C ASP A 44 0.40 6.78 -0.36
N SER A 45 1.22 7.80 -0.05
CA SER A 45 1.45 8.95 -0.95
C SER A 45 2.12 8.58 -2.28
N GLY A 46 2.73 7.39 -2.37
CA GLY A 46 3.25 6.83 -3.62
C GLY A 46 2.18 6.24 -4.54
N SER A 47 0.90 6.28 -4.14
CA SER A 47 -0.23 5.91 -5.01
C SER A 47 -0.35 6.89 -6.17
N THR A 48 -0.25 6.41 -7.41
CA THR A 48 -0.23 7.28 -8.60
C THR A 48 -1.58 7.95 -8.87
N ALA A 49 -2.68 7.48 -8.25
CA ALA A 49 -3.97 8.16 -8.29
C ALA A 49 -3.98 9.49 -7.51
N ILE A 50 -3.06 9.69 -6.57
CA ILE A 50 -2.95 10.95 -5.82
C ILE A 50 -2.28 11.99 -6.72
N GLY A 51 -3.05 12.99 -7.18
CA GLY A 51 -2.57 14.04 -8.07
C GLY A 51 -2.26 13.59 -9.50
N GLY A 52 -2.49 12.31 -9.82
CA GLY A 52 -2.32 11.78 -11.17
C GLY A 52 -3.40 12.28 -12.13
N THR A 53 -3.03 12.39 -13.40
CA THR A 53 -3.96 12.72 -14.50
C THR A 53 -3.99 11.58 -15.50
N LEU A 54 -5.20 11.16 -15.88
CA LEU A 54 -5.42 10.21 -16.98
C LEU A 54 -6.17 10.94 -18.09
N ALA A 55 -5.74 10.74 -19.34
CA ALA A 55 -6.27 11.43 -20.49
C ALA A 55 -6.76 10.43 -21.54
N PHE A 56 -7.98 10.65 -22.02
CA PHE A 56 -8.57 10.00 -23.19
C PHE A 56 -8.61 11.03 -24.32
N THR A 57 -8.03 10.70 -25.47
CA THR A 57 -7.88 11.64 -26.59
C THR A 57 -8.73 11.18 -27.76
N TYR A 58 -9.64 12.04 -28.22
CA TYR A 58 -10.53 11.78 -29.35
C TYR A 58 -10.19 12.69 -30.53
N ALA A 59 -9.20 12.28 -31.34
CA ALA A 59 -8.65 13.09 -32.44
C ALA A 59 -9.12 12.61 -33.82
N THR A 60 -9.47 11.33 -33.94
CA THR A 60 -9.82 10.68 -35.20
C THR A 60 -11.20 10.06 -35.14
N ALA A 61 -11.80 9.77 -36.30
CA ALA A 61 -13.04 9.01 -36.36
C ALA A 61 -12.92 7.64 -35.67
N THR A 62 -11.76 6.99 -35.75
CA THR A 62 -11.50 5.71 -35.07
C THR A 62 -11.63 5.82 -33.55
N ASP A 63 -11.17 6.93 -32.95
CA ASP A 63 -11.27 7.14 -31.50
C ASP A 63 -12.72 7.17 -31.03
N TYR A 64 -13.61 7.81 -31.80
CA TYR A 64 -15.05 7.85 -31.50
C TYR A 64 -15.76 6.52 -31.73
N ASN A 65 -15.16 5.58 -32.46
CA ASN A 65 -15.78 4.29 -32.81
C ASN A 65 -15.10 3.08 -32.14
N SER A 66 -14.17 3.32 -31.21
CA SER A 66 -13.45 2.27 -30.49
C SER A 66 -13.49 2.49 -28.98
N ALA A 67 -13.24 1.42 -28.24
CA ALA A 67 -13.03 1.51 -26.80
C ALA A 67 -11.62 2.04 -26.55
N GLN A 68 -11.49 3.01 -25.66
CA GLN A 68 -10.20 3.49 -25.20
C GLN A 68 -9.95 2.98 -23.78
N THR A 69 -8.74 2.49 -23.51
CA THR A 69 -8.33 2.07 -22.17
C THR A 69 -7.00 2.71 -21.81
N VAL A 70 -6.94 3.32 -20.63
CA VAL A 70 -5.73 3.86 -20.03
C VAL A 70 -5.42 3.07 -18.76
N ALA A 71 -4.26 2.44 -18.73
CA ALA A 71 -3.77 1.71 -17.57
C ALA A 71 -3.03 2.65 -16.63
N GLN A 72 -3.26 2.49 -15.32
CA GLN A 72 -2.56 3.21 -14.26
C GLN A 72 -1.89 2.20 -13.32
N ALA A 73 -0.57 2.09 -13.43
CA ALA A 73 0.23 1.26 -12.55
C ALA A 73 0.34 1.91 -11.15
N ASN A 74 0.33 1.08 -10.11
CA ASN A 74 0.35 1.48 -8.70
C ASN A 74 -0.68 2.59 -8.40
N ALA A 75 -1.87 2.50 -9.02
CA ALA A 75 -2.94 3.47 -8.83
C ALA A 75 -3.22 3.65 -7.34
N LEU A 76 -3.29 2.55 -6.59
CA LEU A 76 -3.35 2.56 -5.13
C LEU A 76 -2.22 1.71 -4.54
N LYS A 77 -1.69 2.18 -3.41
CA LYS A 77 -0.79 1.43 -2.53
C LYS A 77 -1.35 1.58 -1.12
N VAL A 78 -1.74 0.47 -0.50
CA VAL A 78 -2.47 0.47 0.78
C VAL A 78 -1.72 -0.33 1.83
N THR A 79 -1.64 0.21 3.04
CA THR A 79 -1.20 -0.52 4.23
C THR A 79 -2.38 -0.64 5.18
N SER A 80 -2.67 -1.86 5.63
CA SER A 80 -3.76 -2.13 6.58
C SER A 80 -3.38 -3.25 7.54
N THR A 81 -3.66 -3.08 8.83
CA THR A 81 -3.52 -4.13 9.86
C THR A 81 -4.69 -5.11 9.89
N LYS A 82 -5.78 -4.79 9.18
CA LYS A 82 -7.00 -5.59 9.06
C LYS A 82 -7.34 -5.85 7.60
N ALA A 83 -8.22 -6.82 7.35
CA ALA A 83 -8.86 -6.93 6.05
C ALA A 83 -9.62 -5.62 5.74
N PHE A 84 -9.77 -5.27 4.46
CA PHE A 84 -10.34 -3.99 4.07
C PHE A 84 -11.10 -4.05 2.76
N ASN A 85 -11.98 -3.07 2.54
CA ASN A 85 -12.61 -2.80 1.27
C ASN A 85 -11.99 -1.56 0.62
N VAL A 86 -12.06 -1.49 -0.72
CA VAL A 86 -11.77 -0.27 -1.48
C VAL A 86 -13.03 0.11 -2.25
N ASN A 87 -13.49 1.33 -2.03
CA ASN A 87 -14.59 1.95 -2.76
C ASN A 87 -14.08 3.03 -3.71
N VAL A 88 -14.82 3.27 -4.78
CA VAL A 88 -14.56 4.32 -5.77
C VAL A 88 -15.85 5.10 -6.06
N LYS A 89 -15.73 6.41 -6.27
CA LYS A 89 -16.78 7.28 -6.78
C LYS A 89 -16.21 8.47 -7.55
N ALA A 90 -17.05 9.14 -8.33
CA ALA A 90 -16.76 10.46 -8.86
C ALA A 90 -16.95 11.56 -7.81
N GLY A 91 -16.22 12.66 -7.95
CA GLY A 91 -16.42 13.86 -7.13
C GLY A 91 -17.69 14.64 -7.48
N GLY A 92 -18.27 14.38 -8.65
CA GLY A 92 -19.51 14.99 -9.15
C GLY A 92 -20.21 14.08 -10.17
N ALA A 93 -21.29 14.56 -10.77
CA ALA A 93 -22.09 13.78 -11.71
C ALA A 93 -21.55 13.81 -13.16
N ASN A 94 -20.63 14.73 -13.48
CA ASN A 94 -20.17 14.97 -14.84
C ASN A 94 -18.68 15.30 -14.90
N PHE A 95 -18.01 14.89 -15.98
CA PHE A 95 -16.83 15.57 -16.48
C PHE A 95 -17.24 16.95 -17.05
N MET A 96 -16.52 17.99 -16.66
CA MET A 96 -16.90 19.38 -16.94
C MET A 96 -15.86 20.09 -17.81
N ASN A 97 -16.35 20.83 -18.80
CA ASN A 97 -15.60 21.81 -19.59
C ASN A 97 -16.44 23.10 -19.70
N GLY A 98 -16.25 24.01 -18.75
CA GLY A 98 -17.15 25.16 -18.58
C GLY A 98 -18.58 24.69 -18.27
N THR A 99 -19.55 25.10 -19.11
CA THR A 99 -20.95 24.66 -19.02
C THR A 99 -21.24 23.35 -19.77
N ASN A 100 -20.26 22.80 -20.49
CA ASN A 100 -20.43 21.56 -21.24
C ASN A 100 -20.16 20.36 -20.33
N LEU A 101 -21.03 19.35 -20.41
CA LEU A 101 -21.04 18.22 -19.48
C LEU A 101 -20.98 16.89 -20.23
N ILE A 102 -20.20 15.95 -19.71
CA ILE A 102 -20.23 14.53 -20.07
C ILE A 102 -20.54 13.75 -18.78
N PRO A 103 -21.58 12.91 -18.72
CA PRO A 103 -21.90 12.17 -17.50
C PRO A 103 -20.77 11.21 -17.13
N VAL A 104 -20.55 10.98 -15.84
CA VAL A 104 -19.45 10.12 -15.37
C VAL A 104 -19.62 8.64 -15.70
N ASP A 105 -20.85 8.22 -15.98
CA ASP A 105 -21.21 6.84 -16.31
C ASP A 105 -20.62 6.33 -17.64
N VAL A 106 -19.99 7.21 -18.43
CA VAL A 106 -19.22 6.82 -19.62
C VAL A 106 -17.93 6.06 -19.26
N LEU A 107 -17.46 6.19 -18.02
CA LEU A 107 -16.18 5.65 -17.57
C LEU A 107 -16.39 4.37 -16.74
N THR A 108 -15.73 3.29 -17.14
CA THR A 108 -15.62 2.06 -16.35
C THR A 108 -14.23 1.95 -15.74
N ILE A 109 -14.15 1.63 -14.45
CA ILE A 109 -12.90 1.40 -13.71
C ILE A 109 -12.88 -0.06 -13.24
N LYS A 110 -11.77 -0.75 -13.48
CA LYS A 110 -11.56 -2.11 -12.99
C LYS A 110 -10.10 -2.32 -12.62
N ALA A 111 -9.82 -3.40 -11.90
CA ALA A 111 -8.44 -3.85 -11.75
C ALA A 111 -7.85 -4.24 -13.10
N ALA A 112 -6.61 -3.83 -13.35
CA ALA A 112 -5.88 -4.21 -14.55
C ALA A 112 -5.62 -5.72 -14.59
N THR A 113 -5.40 -6.28 -15.78
CA THR A 113 -5.10 -7.72 -15.96
C THR A 113 -3.94 -8.17 -15.05
N SER A 114 -2.87 -7.37 -14.98
CA SER A 114 -1.85 -7.50 -13.94
C SER A 114 -2.22 -6.60 -12.77
N SER A 115 -3.05 -7.12 -11.87
CA SER A 115 -3.73 -6.28 -10.86
C SER A 115 -2.84 -5.78 -9.70
N GLY A 116 -1.62 -6.28 -9.54
CA GLY A 116 -0.75 -5.95 -8.40
C GLY A 116 -0.82 -6.98 -7.26
N THR A 117 -0.37 -6.60 -6.07
CA THR A 117 -0.29 -7.49 -4.89
C THR A 117 -1.52 -7.43 -3.99
N MET A 118 -2.39 -6.43 -4.17
CA MET A 118 -3.63 -6.30 -3.40
C MET A 118 -4.58 -7.45 -3.74
N GLY A 119 -4.87 -8.29 -2.74
CA GLY A 119 -5.78 -9.44 -2.88
C GLY A 119 -7.27 -9.03 -2.95
N GLY A 120 -8.15 -9.90 -2.46
CA GLY A 120 -9.60 -9.67 -2.45
C GLY A 120 -10.29 -9.82 -3.80
N THR A 121 -11.62 -9.77 -3.78
CA THR A 121 -12.46 -9.89 -4.98
C THR A 121 -12.62 -8.53 -5.62
N LYS A 122 -12.20 -8.41 -6.88
CA LYS A 122 -12.23 -7.18 -7.68
C LYS A 122 -13.47 -7.16 -8.55
N SER A 123 -14.07 -5.99 -8.69
CA SER A 123 -15.24 -5.77 -9.54
C SER A 123 -14.97 -4.69 -10.58
N ALA A 124 -15.61 -4.79 -11.74
CA ALA A 124 -15.67 -3.67 -12.67
C ALA A 124 -16.78 -2.72 -12.22
N VAL A 125 -16.48 -1.43 -12.21
CA VAL A 125 -17.37 -0.38 -11.72
C VAL A 125 -17.62 0.63 -12.83
N VAL A 126 -18.88 0.81 -13.21
CA VAL A 126 -19.29 1.99 -14.00
C VAL A 126 -19.33 3.18 -13.05
N LEU A 127 -18.61 4.24 -13.36
CA LEU A 127 -18.40 5.35 -12.42
C LEU A 127 -19.71 6.10 -12.17
N SER A 128 -19.94 6.47 -10.91
CA SER A 128 -21.08 7.28 -10.48
C SER A 128 -20.65 8.16 -9.29
N SER A 129 -21.51 9.10 -8.88
CA SER A 129 -21.29 9.92 -7.69
C SER A 129 -21.50 9.15 -6.37
N SER A 130 -22.06 7.94 -6.44
CA SER A 130 -22.26 7.05 -5.29
C SER A 130 -21.03 6.19 -5.04
N ASN A 131 -20.77 5.86 -3.77
CA ASN A 131 -19.70 4.93 -3.40
C ASN A 131 -20.01 3.54 -3.97
N GLN A 132 -19.09 2.99 -4.75
CA GLN A 132 -19.20 1.66 -5.34
C GLN A 132 -18.02 0.81 -4.92
N LEU A 133 -18.26 -0.47 -4.67
CA LEU A 133 -17.25 -1.40 -4.21
C LEU A 133 -16.37 -1.84 -5.38
N LEU A 134 -15.07 -1.52 -5.30
CA LEU A 134 -14.08 -1.86 -6.32
C LEU A 134 -13.27 -3.10 -5.95
N VAL A 135 -12.88 -3.19 -4.67
CA VAL A 135 -12.24 -4.37 -4.09
C VAL A 135 -12.95 -4.71 -2.79
N SER A 136 -13.35 -5.96 -2.65
CA SER A 136 -13.96 -6.49 -1.44
C SER A 136 -13.03 -7.46 -0.73
N ASN A 137 -12.98 -7.35 0.61
CA ASN A 137 -12.24 -8.25 1.49
C ASN A 137 -10.77 -8.46 1.07
N ALA A 138 -10.06 -7.37 0.78
CA ALA A 138 -8.61 -7.41 0.59
C ALA A 138 -7.94 -7.81 1.91
N PRO A 139 -6.92 -8.70 1.88
CA PRO A 139 -6.23 -9.13 3.09
C PRO A 139 -5.44 -7.99 3.72
N LEU A 140 -5.16 -8.10 5.03
CA LEU A 140 -4.20 -7.21 5.69
C LEU A 140 -2.81 -7.32 5.04
N GLY A 141 -2.02 -6.25 5.14
CA GLY A 141 -0.69 -6.22 4.57
C GLY A 141 -0.09 -4.82 4.53
N SER A 142 1.18 -4.76 4.16
CA SER A 142 1.90 -3.50 3.99
C SER A 142 2.17 -3.25 2.51
N ALA A 143 1.94 -2.01 2.07
CA ALA A 143 2.23 -1.57 0.71
C ALA A 143 1.59 -2.46 -0.40
N LEU A 144 0.37 -2.94 -0.17
CA LEU A 144 -0.38 -3.72 -1.16
C LEU A 144 -0.74 -2.83 -2.36
N THR A 145 -0.32 -3.22 -3.56
CA THR A 145 -0.50 -2.42 -4.77
C THR A 145 -1.70 -2.87 -5.58
N LEU A 146 -2.42 -1.90 -6.16
CA LEU A 146 -3.49 -2.13 -7.12
C LEU A 146 -3.23 -1.32 -8.39
N ASN A 147 -3.17 -2.03 -9.51
CA ASN A 147 -3.16 -1.42 -10.85
C ASN A 147 -4.59 -1.35 -11.36
N LEU A 148 -4.97 -0.23 -11.98
CA LEU A 148 -6.33 0.01 -12.47
C LEU A 148 -6.33 0.29 -13.97
N ASP A 149 -7.32 -0.26 -14.66
CA ASP A 149 -7.65 0.10 -16.03
C ASP A 149 -8.90 0.99 -16.01
N TYR A 150 -8.79 2.09 -16.74
CA TYR A 150 -9.86 3.05 -16.97
C TYR A 150 -10.28 2.91 -18.42
N THR A 151 -11.54 2.55 -18.65
CA THR A 151 -12.05 2.25 -20.00
C THR A 151 -13.27 3.10 -20.31
N ILE A 152 -13.25 3.76 -21.47
CA ILE A 152 -14.46 4.28 -22.10
C ILE A 152 -14.86 3.28 -23.19
N PRO A 153 -15.98 2.54 -23.04
CA PRO A 153 -16.43 1.57 -24.04
C PRO A 153 -16.76 2.23 -25.38
N ALA A 154 -16.63 1.49 -26.48
CA ALA A 154 -16.96 1.99 -27.82
C ALA A 154 -18.42 2.51 -27.92
N ALA A 155 -19.34 1.88 -27.20
CA ALA A 155 -20.74 2.30 -27.13
C ALA A 155 -20.91 3.70 -26.52
N GLU A 156 -20.06 4.08 -25.55
CA GLU A 156 -20.08 5.42 -24.94
C GLU A 156 -19.33 6.43 -25.81
N SER A 157 -18.17 6.03 -26.39
CA SER A 157 -17.38 6.84 -27.34
C SER A 157 -18.20 7.35 -28.54
N SER A 158 -19.06 6.47 -29.09
CA SER A 158 -19.91 6.75 -30.25
C SER A 158 -21.27 7.35 -29.89
N SER A 159 -21.60 7.41 -28.59
CA SER A 159 -22.87 7.96 -28.13
C SER A 159 -22.88 9.49 -28.15
N SER A 160 -24.08 10.07 -28.11
CA SER A 160 -24.27 11.52 -27.94
C SER A 160 -23.77 12.09 -26.60
N LYS A 161 -23.35 11.23 -25.65
CA LYS A 161 -22.70 11.68 -24.43
C LYS A 161 -21.29 12.22 -24.71
N ILE A 162 -20.61 11.72 -25.73
CA ILE A 162 -19.24 12.13 -26.12
C ILE A 162 -19.23 12.70 -27.55
N LEU A 163 -19.77 11.98 -28.52
CA LEU A 163 -19.82 12.40 -29.91
C LEU A 163 -20.67 13.66 -30.07
N GLY A 164 -20.09 14.69 -30.70
CA GLY A 164 -20.74 15.99 -30.91
C GLY A 164 -20.59 16.97 -29.75
N LYS A 165 -19.92 16.60 -28.66
CA LYS A 165 -19.56 17.55 -27.61
C LYS A 165 -18.54 18.57 -28.13
N PRO A 166 -18.61 19.85 -27.70
CA PRO A 166 -17.61 20.85 -28.07
C PRO A 166 -16.20 20.42 -27.68
N ALA A 167 -15.23 20.76 -28.53
CA ALA A 167 -13.82 20.47 -28.28
C ALA A 167 -13.31 21.15 -27.00
N GLY A 168 -12.43 20.45 -26.29
CA GLY A 168 -11.75 20.93 -25.09
C GLY A 168 -11.68 19.85 -24.01
N THR A 169 -11.09 20.18 -22.87
CA THR A 169 -10.80 19.22 -21.81
C THR A 169 -11.93 19.14 -20.80
N TYR A 170 -12.56 17.97 -20.70
CA TYR A 170 -13.57 17.68 -19.69
C TYR A 170 -12.90 17.01 -18.49
N THR A 171 -13.07 17.57 -17.30
CA THR A 171 -12.35 17.11 -16.10
C THR A 171 -13.29 16.60 -15.02
N GLN A 172 -12.86 15.57 -14.30
CA GLN A 172 -13.51 15.10 -13.08
C GLN A 172 -12.50 14.44 -12.15
N THR A 173 -12.70 14.56 -10.84
CA THR A 173 -11.93 13.87 -9.82
C THR A 173 -12.55 12.51 -9.52
N VAL A 174 -11.72 11.47 -9.46
CA VAL A 174 -12.12 10.15 -8.95
C VAL A 174 -11.59 10.00 -7.53
N ILE A 175 -12.46 9.57 -6.61
CA ILE A 175 -12.17 9.47 -5.18
C ILE A 175 -12.17 7.98 -4.80
N TYR A 176 -11.06 7.54 -4.22
CA TYR A 176 -10.89 6.20 -3.66
C TYR A 176 -10.92 6.26 -2.14
N THR A 177 -11.52 5.25 -1.52
CA THR A 177 -11.58 5.14 -0.05
C THR A 177 -11.30 3.70 0.35
N ALA A 178 -10.32 3.51 1.23
CA ALA A 178 -10.04 2.22 1.85
C ALA A 178 -10.64 2.19 3.26
N THR A 179 -11.38 1.14 3.59
CA THR A 179 -12.07 0.99 4.88
C THR A 179 -11.74 -0.36 5.49
N ALA A 180 -11.16 -0.37 6.69
CA ALA A 180 -10.88 -1.58 7.45
C ALA A 180 -12.18 -2.27 7.90
N LEU A 181 -12.19 -3.60 7.91
CA LEU A 181 -13.29 -4.46 8.32
C LEU A 181 -13.20 -4.86 9.79
#